data_AF-A0A8S8XTM4-F1
#
_entry.id   AF-A0A8S8XTM4-F1
#
_cell.length_a   1.000
_cell.length_b   1.000
_cell.length_c   1.000
_cell.angle_alpha   90.00
_cell.angle_beta   90.00
_cell.angle_gamma   90.00
#
_symmetry.space_group_name_H-M   'P 1'
#
loop_
_entity.id
_entity.type
_entity.pdbx_description
1 polymer ?
#
loop_
_entity_poly.entity_id
_entity_poly.type
_entity_poly.pdbx_seq_one_letter_code
_entity_poly.pdbx_strand_id
1 'polypeptide(L)'
;MSQTFTQMLGKVKEFHDKHNFASKENNGHDMPYRILLTMEELGELAECFTKGKSNEEKAEELADILILTFGHAIAMDVDLESAFNEKMKIIMKRPAIKGDLGIRITNYKKNNSANP
;
A
#
# COMPACT_ATOMS: atom_id res chain seq x y z
N MET A 1 -16.00 -17.84 0.93
CA MET A 1 -15.54 -17.58 2.32
C MET A 1 -14.85 -16.23 2.35
N SER A 2 -15.18 -15.36 3.30
CA SER A 2 -14.39 -14.16 3.57
C SER A 2 -13.05 -14.54 4.21
N GLN A 3 -12.01 -13.74 4.00
CA GLN A 3 -10.69 -13.91 4.62
C GLN A 3 -10.44 -12.76 5.60
N THR A 4 -9.72 -13.07 6.68
CA THR A 4 -9.24 -12.09 7.67
C THR A 4 -7.91 -11.47 7.21
N PHE A 5 -7.55 -10.33 7.79
CA PHE A 5 -6.26 -9.69 7.58
C PHE A 5 -5.09 -10.67 7.81
N THR A 6 -5.09 -11.35 8.96
CA THR A 6 -4.07 -12.33 9.34
C THR A 6 -3.96 -13.47 8.34
N GLN A 7 -5.09 -13.95 7.78
CA GLN A 7 -5.07 -15.00 6.75
C GLN A 7 -4.44 -14.52 5.44
N MET A 8 -4.70 -13.28 5.03
CA MET A 8 -4.07 -12.72 3.83
C MET A 8 -2.56 -12.49 4.05
N LEU A 9 -2.18 -11.92 5.20
CA LEU A 9 -0.77 -11.76 5.57
C LEU A 9 -0.05 -13.10 5.64
N GLY A 10 -0.70 -14.14 6.19
CA GLY A 10 -0.18 -15.51 6.24
C GLY A 10 0.13 -16.08 4.85
N LYS A 11 -0.74 -15.87 3.86
CA LYS A 11 -0.49 -16.31 2.48
C LYS A 11 0.72 -15.61 1.84
N VAL A 12 0.88 -14.31 2.08
CA VAL A 12 2.07 -13.57 1.59
C VAL A 12 3.33 -14.05 2.29
N LYS A 13 3.24 -14.39 3.59
CA LYS A 13 4.34 -15.00 4.31
C LYS A 13 4.72 -16.38 3.76
N GLU A 14 3.74 -17.24 3.49
CA GLU A 14 3.98 -18.55 2.85
C GLU A 14 4.66 -18.39 1.49
N PHE A 15 4.27 -17.36 0.71
CA PHE A 15 4.93 -17.02 -0.54
C PHE A 15 6.39 -16.58 -0.33
N HIS A 16 6.66 -15.70 0.63
CA HIS A 16 8.03 -15.28 0.99
C HIS A 16 8.91 -16.45 1.43
N ASP A 17 8.36 -17.35 2.25
CA ASP A 17 9.05 -18.52 2.78
C ASP A 17 9.34 -19.53 1.65
N LYS A 18 8.35 -19.78 0.76
CA LYS A 18 8.48 -20.65 -0.42
C LYS A 18 9.63 -20.22 -1.33
N HIS A 19 9.84 -18.92 -1.51
CA HIS A 19 10.88 -18.37 -2.38
C HIS A 19 12.13 -17.91 -1.60
N ASN A 20 12.21 -18.19 -0.31
CA ASN A 20 13.35 -17.87 0.56
C ASN A 20 13.82 -16.41 0.42
N PHE A 21 12.87 -15.46 0.38
CA PHE A 21 13.18 -14.03 0.15
C PHE A 21 14.03 -13.39 1.25
N ALA A 22 13.99 -13.93 2.47
CA ALA A 22 14.80 -13.47 3.60
C ALA A 22 16.29 -13.81 3.47
N SER A 23 16.65 -14.74 2.58
CA SER A 23 18.05 -15.13 2.40
C SER A 23 18.86 -13.99 1.78
N LYS A 24 20.12 -13.88 2.21
CA LYS A 24 21.08 -12.91 1.64
C LYS A 24 21.33 -13.13 0.15
N GLU A 25 21.19 -14.37 -0.32
CA GLU A 25 21.35 -14.73 -1.73
C GLU A 25 20.20 -14.18 -2.59
N ASN A 26 18.95 -14.32 -2.12
CA ASN A 26 17.78 -13.88 -2.88
C ASN A 26 17.46 -12.40 -2.68
N ASN A 27 17.93 -11.79 -1.59
CA ASN A 27 17.83 -10.36 -1.31
C ASN A 27 16.40 -9.77 -1.39
N GLY A 28 15.37 -10.61 -1.27
CA GLY A 28 13.97 -10.21 -1.47
C GLY A 28 13.41 -9.38 -0.32
N HIS A 29 14.10 -9.30 0.82
CA HIS A 29 13.76 -8.45 1.96
C HIS A 29 14.54 -7.11 1.97
N ASP A 30 15.37 -6.83 0.97
CA ASP A 30 16.02 -5.52 0.84
C ASP A 30 14.98 -4.42 0.58
N MET A 31 14.86 -3.47 1.51
CA MET A 31 13.78 -2.48 1.47
C MET A 31 13.83 -1.55 0.24
N PRO A 32 14.98 -1.01 -0.18
CA PRO A 32 15.08 -0.28 -1.45
C PRO A 32 14.55 -1.08 -2.64
N TYR A 33 14.94 -2.35 -2.77
CA TYR A 33 14.42 -3.22 -3.82
C TYR A 33 12.90 -3.42 -3.72
N ARG A 34 12.36 -3.65 -2.53
CA ARG A 34 10.91 -3.81 -2.37
C ARG A 34 10.11 -2.54 -2.66
N ILE A 35 10.68 -1.36 -2.40
CA ILE A 35 10.06 -0.08 -2.78
C ILE A 35 10.09 0.08 -4.30
N LEU A 36 11.17 -0.32 -4.97
CA LEU A 36 11.24 -0.32 -6.44
C LEU A 36 10.12 -1.18 -7.05
N LEU A 37 9.94 -2.42 -6.58
CA LEU A 37 8.83 -3.29 -7.03
C LEU A 37 7.46 -2.62 -6.83
N THR A 38 7.28 -1.87 -5.74
CA THR A 38 6.01 -1.18 -5.48
C THR A 38 5.77 -0.02 -6.43
N MET A 39 6.85 0.64 -6.88
CA MET A 39 6.76 1.69 -7.89
C MET A 39 6.40 1.12 -9.26
N GLU A 40 6.86 -0.09 -9.58
CA GLU A 40 6.48 -0.82 -10.80
C GLU A 40 4.96 -1.10 -10.81
N GLU A 41 4.42 -1.77 -9.80
CA GLU A 41 2.97 -2.08 -9.73
C GLU A 41 2.09 -0.82 -9.66
N LEU A 42 2.58 0.26 -9.02
CA LEU A 42 1.86 1.53 -9.03
C LEU A 42 1.82 2.16 -10.44
N GLY A 43 2.88 1.96 -11.22
CA GLY A 43 2.94 2.33 -12.63
C GLY A 43 1.94 1.55 -13.47
N GLU A 44 1.83 0.23 -13.25
CA GLU A 44 0.88 -0.65 -13.93
C GLU A 44 -0.58 -0.29 -13.58
N LEU A 45 -0.87 -0.01 -12.31
CA LEU A 45 -2.18 0.51 -11.90
C LEU A 45 -2.49 1.87 -12.58
N ALA A 46 -1.52 2.79 -12.65
CA ALA A 46 -1.70 4.08 -13.31
C ALA A 46 -1.93 3.92 -14.83
N GLU A 47 -1.23 2.98 -15.47
CA GLU A 47 -1.46 2.58 -16.85
C GLU A 47 -2.92 2.11 -17.05
N CYS A 48 -3.44 1.28 -16.14
CA CYS A 48 -4.80 0.79 -16.23
C CYS A 48 -5.86 1.92 -16.27
N PHE A 49 -5.65 2.99 -15.51
CA PHE A 49 -6.54 4.17 -15.53
C PHE A 49 -6.37 5.01 -16.80
N THR A 50 -5.13 5.23 -17.25
CA THR A 50 -4.84 6.09 -18.41
C THR A 50 -5.20 5.45 -19.75
N LYS A 51 -5.12 4.12 -19.84
CA LYS A 51 -5.45 3.35 -21.06
C LYS A 51 -6.88 2.80 -21.07
N GLY A 52 -7.71 3.15 -20.07
CA GLY A 52 -9.11 2.74 -20.03
C GLY A 52 -9.31 1.23 -19.90
N LYS A 53 -8.41 0.54 -19.18
CA LYS A 53 -8.50 -0.90 -18.92
C LYS A 53 -9.75 -1.27 -18.12
N SER A 54 -10.06 -2.56 -18.10
CA SER A 54 -11.20 -3.11 -17.37
C SER A 54 -11.09 -2.88 -15.85
N ASN A 55 -12.19 -3.07 -15.11
CA ASN A 55 -12.15 -2.96 -13.65
C ASN A 55 -11.48 -4.18 -13.02
N GLU A 56 -11.53 -5.31 -13.71
CA GLU A 56 -10.87 -6.55 -13.36
C GLU A 56 -9.35 -6.36 -13.36
N GLU A 57 -8.78 -5.81 -14.44
CA GLU A 57 -7.35 -5.48 -14.52
C GLU A 57 -6.94 -4.49 -13.41
N LYS A 58 -7.71 -3.40 -13.20
CA LYS A 58 -7.42 -2.44 -12.12
C LYS A 58 -7.45 -3.08 -10.73
N ALA A 59 -8.31 -4.09 -10.53
CA ALA A 59 -8.42 -4.79 -9.26
C ALA A 59 -7.24 -5.74 -9.03
N GLU A 60 -6.69 -6.35 -10.09
CA GLU A 60 -5.44 -7.12 -10.06
C GLU A 60 -4.28 -6.22 -9.62
N GLU A 61 -4.02 -5.12 -10.33
CA GLU A 61 -2.91 -4.22 -10.01
C GLU A 61 -3.03 -3.62 -8.59
N LEU A 62 -4.26 -3.36 -8.14
CA LEU A 62 -4.50 -2.91 -6.77
C LEU A 62 -4.20 -4.01 -5.73
N ALA A 63 -4.47 -5.27 -6.07
CA ALA A 63 -4.12 -6.42 -5.22
C ALA A 63 -2.61 -6.62 -5.16
N ASP A 64 -1.87 -6.40 -6.24
CA ASP A 64 -0.41 -6.51 -6.27
C ASP A 64 0.25 -5.48 -5.34
N ILE A 65 -0.23 -4.24 -5.35
CA ILE A 65 0.19 -3.21 -4.37
C ILE A 65 -0.07 -3.66 -2.92
N LEU A 66 -1.22 -4.30 -2.66
CA LEU A 66 -1.53 -4.80 -1.31
C LEU A 66 -0.59 -5.96 -0.91
N ILE A 67 -0.30 -6.88 -1.82
CA ILE A 67 0.62 -8.00 -1.60
C ILE A 67 2.03 -7.48 -1.30
N LEU A 68 2.51 -6.51 -2.07
CA LEU A 68 3.81 -5.86 -1.80
C LEU A 68 3.84 -5.17 -0.45
N THR A 69 2.75 -4.47 -0.08
CA THR A 69 2.58 -3.82 1.24
C THR A 69 2.68 -4.80 2.40
N PHE A 70 2.00 -5.95 2.30
CA PHE A 70 2.12 -7.04 3.28
C PHE A 70 3.54 -7.59 3.32
N GLY A 71 4.16 -7.74 2.16
CA GLY A 71 5.53 -8.20 2.10
C GLY A 71 6.54 -7.19 2.69
N HIS A 72 6.29 -5.88 2.63
CA HIS A 72 7.09 -4.89 3.38
C HIS A 72 6.94 -5.09 4.88
N ALA A 73 5.72 -5.28 5.38
CA ALA A 73 5.48 -5.53 6.79
C ALA A 73 6.23 -6.78 7.28
N ILE A 74 6.24 -7.85 6.48
CA ILE A 74 7.01 -9.07 6.77
C ILE A 74 8.53 -8.79 6.78
N ALA A 75 9.05 -8.10 5.75
CA ALA A 75 10.48 -7.81 5.64
C ALA A 75 10.99 -6.86 6.74
N MET A 76 10.13 -5.97 7.23
CA MET A 76 10.43 -5.00 8.29
C MET A 76 10.13 -5.53 9.71
N ASP A 77 9.52 -6.71 9.83
CA ASP A 77 8.98 -7.24 11.10
C ASP A 77 8.05 -6.24 11.82
N VAL A 78 7.10 -5.68 11.06
CA VAL A 78 6.13 -4.68 11.56
C VAL A 78 4.75 -5.30 11.74
N ASP A 79 4.15 -5.08 12.91
CA ASP A 79 2.73 -5.31 13.12
C ASP A 79 1.89 -4.25 12.38
N LEU A 80 1.62 -4.54 11.10
CA LEU A 80 0.86 -3.68 10.22
C LEU A 80 -0.61 -3.54 10.65
N GLU A 81 -1.21 -4.55 11.27
CA GLU A 81 -2.60 -4.50 11.73
C GLU A 81 -2.75 -3.47 12.85
N SER A 82 -1.88 -3.54 13.86
CA SER A 82 -1.85 -2.56 14.94
C SER A 82 -1.52 -1.17 14.42
N ALA A 83 -0.52 -1.03 13.53
CA ALA A 83 -0.16 0.25 12.93
C ALA A 83 -1.33 0.87 12.13
N PHE A 84 -2.05 0.05 11.36
CA PHE A 84 -3.26 0.46 10.65
C PHE A 84 -4.34 0.94 11.61
N ASN A 85 -4.65 0.16 12.64
CA ASN A 85 -5.69 0.48 13.62
C ASN A 85 -5.39 1.79 14.37
N GLU A 86 -4.16 2.00 14.82
CA GLU A 86 -3.74 3.25 15.45
C GLU A 86 -3.81 4.43 14.47
N LYS A 87 -3.41 4.24 13.22
CA LYS A 87 -3.53 5.27 12.21
C LYS A 87 -4.99 5.65 11.96
N MET A 88 -5.90 4.67 11.90
CA MET A 88 -7.33 4.89 11.70
C MET A 88 -7.95 5.72 12.84
N LYS A 89 -7.61 5.43 14.10
CA LYS A 89 -8.04 6.23 15.27
C LYS A 89 -7.67 7.70 15.15
N ILE A 90 -6.53 7.99 14.53
CA ILE A 90 -6.05 9.36 14.31
C ILE A 90 -6.76 10.01 13.11
N ILE A 91 -6.77 9.35 11.94
CA ILE A 91 -7.28 9.99 10.72
C ILE A 91 -8.80 10.22 10.75
N MET A 92 -9.54 9.37 11.44
CA MET A 92 -11.00 9.51 11.61
C MET A 92 -11.41 10.75 12.41
N LYS A 93 -10.49 11.35 13.17
CA LYS A 93 -10.73 12.58 13.94
C LYS A 93 -10.32 13.85 13.19
N ARG A 94 -9.69 13.71 12.02
CA ARG A 94 -9.19 14.86 11.25
C ARG A 94 -10.35 15.57 10.54
N PRO A 95 -10.28 16.89 10.37
CA PRO A 95 -11.28 17.59 9.57
C PRO A 95 -11.18 17.20 8.10
N ALA A 96 -12.33 17.17 7.44
CA ALA A 96 -12.44 17.08 5.99
C ALA A 96 -12.37 18.49 5.38
N ILE A 97 -11.39 18.72 4.51
CA ILE A 97 -11.18 20.01 3.85
C ILE A 97 -11.44 19.84 2.35
N LYS A 98 -12.34 20.65 1.78
CA LYS A 98 -12.59 20.68 0.33
C LYS A 98 -11.49 21.49 -0.37
N GLY A 99 -10.80 20.87 -1.32
CA GLY A 99 -9.91 21.51 -2.29
C GLY A 99 -10.43 21.34 -3.72
N ASP A 100 -9.66 21.80 -4.69
CA ASP A 100 -10.07 21.89 -6.10
C ASP A 100 -10.27 20.50 -6.73
N LEU A 101 -9.47 19.53 -6.31
CA LEU A 101 -9.51 18.14 -6.80
C LEU A 101 -10.36 17.20 -5.94
N GLY A 102 -10.98 17.68 -4.85
CA GLY A 102 -11.80 16.82 -3.98
C GLY A 102 -11.72 17.14 -2.50
N ILE A 103 -12.13 16.18 -1.67
CA ILE A 103 -12.07 16.28 -0.20
C ILE A 103 -10.76 15.65 0.27
N ARG A 104 -10.06 16.32 1.19
CA ARG A 104 -8.84 15.82 1.84
C ARG A 104 -9.04 15.74 3.35
N ILE A 105 -8.68 14.59 3.94
CA ILE A 105 -8.69 14.36 5.38
C ILE A 105 -7.32 14.76 5.95
N THR A 106 -7.21 15.94 6.56
CA THR A 106 -5.91 16.49 6.97
C THR A 106 -6.02 17.48 8.11
N ASN A 107 -4.98 17.55 8.95
CA ASN A 107 -4.83 18.58 10.00
C ASN A 107 -4.23 19.89 9.47
N TYR A 108 -3.70 19.89 8.24
CA TYR A 108 -3.17 21.10 7.62
C TYR A 108 -4.31 22.08 7.35
N LYS A 109 -4.33 23.20 8.07
CA LYS A 109 -5.18 24.34 7.70
C LYS A 109 -4.63 24.90 6.39
N LYS A 110 -5.52 25.18 5.44
CA LYS A 110 -5.19 25.87 4.18
C LYS A 110 -4.59 27.23 4.59
N ASN A 111 -3.26 27.35 4.61
CA ASN A 111 -2.65 28.67 4.67
C ASN A 111 -2.97 29.29 3.32
N ASN A 112 -3.71 30.40 3.32
CA ASN A 112 -3.93 31.25 2.15
C ASN A 112 -2.62 31.96 1.76
N SER A 113 -1.57 31.20 1.49
CA SER A 113 -0.45 31.65 0.69
C SER A 113 -0.66 31.05 -0.68
N ALA A 114 -1.37 31.81 -1.50
CA ALA A 114 -1.32 31.67 -2.94
C ALA A 114 0.14 31.68 -3.43
N ASN A 115 0.33 30.95 -4.52
CA ASN A 115 1.35 31.02 -5.57
C ASN A 115 2.65 30.23 -5.44
N PRO A 116 3.21 29.81 -6.59
CA PRO A 116 2.60 29.54 -7.91
C PRO A 116 2.40 28.04 -8.18
#